data_AF-A0AAU0V4Z1-F1
#
_entry.id   AF-A0AAU0V4Z1-F1
#
_cell.length_a   1.000
_cell.length_b   1.000
_cell.length_c   1.000
_cell.angle_alpha   90.00
_cell.angle_beta   90.00
_cell.angle_gamma   90.00
#
_symmetry.space_group_name_H-M   'P 1'
#
loop_
_entity.id
_entity.type
_entity.pdbx_description
1 polymer ?
#
loop_
_entity_poly.entity_id
_entity_poly.type
_entity_poly.pdbx_seq_one_letter_code
_entity_poly.pdbx_strand_id
1 'polypeptide(L)'
;MNRKRFVLTRRADDEDPGASLTAKPSGLGGGRRLAVRTTGRAVAADIVLVTLFAGVDRAPLTRSGAVRAALGRFTRLLAESQA
;
A
#
# COMPACT_ATOMS: atom_id res chain seq x y z
N MET A 1 4.45 -11.73 9.77
CA MET A 1 4.15 -10.39 9.21
C MET A 1 2.80 -10.39 8.50
N ASN A 2 1.86 -9.55 8.91
CA ASN A 2 0.56 -9.40 8.23
C ASN A 2 0.77 -8.69 6.88
N ARG A 3 0.67 -9.43 5.77
CA ARG A 3 1.08 -8.98 4.42
C ARG A 3 0.26 -7.83 3.83
N LYS A 4 -0.84 -7.43 4.49
CA LYS A 4 -1.79 -6.42 3.99
C LYS A 4 -1.89 -5.18 4.88
N ARG A 5 -1.00 -5.01 5.87
CA ARG A 5 -1.09 -3.87 6.80
C ARG A 5 0.25 -3.14 6.83
N PHE A 6 0.21 -1.86 6.46
CA PHE A 6 1.34 -0.95 6.59
C PHE A 6 1.12 -0.04 7.79
N VAL A 7 2.19 0.22 8.55
CA VAL A 7 2.18 1.10 9.71
C VAL A 7 3.29 2.11 9.52
N LEU A 8 2.93 3.39 9.52
CA LEU A 8 3.85 4.52 9.60
C LEU A 8 3.78 5.06 11.03
N THR A 9 4.94 5.29 11.63
CA THR A 9 5.03 5.86 12.98
C THR A 9 5.99 7.02 12.96
N ARG A 10 5.51 8.20 13.36
CA ARG A 10 6.29 9.38 13.67
C ARG A 10 6.39 9.46 15.18
N ARG A 11 7.61 9.31 15.72
CA ARG A 11 7.83 9.31 17.17
C ARG A 11 7.45 10.67 17.74
N ALA A 12 6.96 10.63 18.98
CA ALA A 12 6.79 11.82 19.77
C ALA A 12 8.16 12.35 20.21
N ASP A 13 8.28 13.66 20.26
CA ASP A 13 9.39 14.40 20.86
C ASP A 13 8.84 15.61 21.65
N ASP A 14 9.72 16.49 22.10
CA ASP A 14 9.34 17.63 22.94
C ASP A 14 8.49 18.68 22.20
N GLU A 15 8.48 18.67 20.87
CA GLU A 15 7.76 19.63 20.04
C GLU A 15 6.49 19.02 19.40
N ASP A 16 6.50 17.72 19.12
CA ASP A 16 5.39 17.02 18.48
C ASP A 16 4.94 15.77 19.26
N PRO A 17 3.62 15.63 19.54
CA PRO A 17 3.07 14.45 20.21
C PRO A 17 3.16 13.15 19.38
N GLY A 18 3.63 13.22 18.14
CA GLY A 18 3.79 12.10 17.23
C GLY A 18 2.48 11.65 16.59
N ALA A 19 2.60 10.63 15.73
CA ALA A 19 1.47 10.04 15.03
C ALA A 19 1.73 8.57 14.67
N SER A 20 0.67 7.77 14.66
CA SER A 20 0.69 6.43 14.05
C SER A 20 -0.43 6.31 13.03
N LEU A 21 -0.07 5.87 11.84
CA LEU A 21 -0.99 5.68 10.73
C LEU A 21 -0.93 4.23 10.29
N THR A 22 -2.09 3.59 10.25
CA THR A 22 -2.25 2.22 9.76
C THR A 22 -3.02 2.23 8.46
N ALA A 23 -2.39 1.79 7.38
CA ALA A 23 -3.03 1.61 6.09
C ALA A 23 -3.28 0.12 5.81
N LYS A 24 -4.52 -0.20 5.41
CA LYS A 24 -4.91 -1.54 4.97
C LYS A 24 -5.74 -1.48 3.69
N PRO A 25 -5.51 -2.35 2.70
CA PRO A 25 -6.46 -2.53 1.62
C PRO A 25 -7.77 -3.05 2.19
N SER A 26 -8.86 -2.54 1.66
CA SER A 26 -10.24 -2.91 1.94
C SER A 26 -10.98 -3.10 0.63
N GLY A 27 -12.08 -3.84 0.66
CA GLY A 27 -12.83 -4.18 -0.56
C GLY A 27 -12.16 -5.27 -1.41
N LEU A 28 -12.90 -5.73 -2.42
CA LEU A 28 -12.54 -6.81 -3.34
C LEU A 28 -12.77 -6.34 -4.78
N GLY A 29 -12.02 -6.89 -5.74
CA GLY A 29 -12.18 -6.58 -7.16
C GLY A 29 -12.00 -5.09 -7.50
N GLY A 30 -12.91 -4.54 -8.30
CA GLY A 30 -12.93 -3.13 -8.70
C GLY A 30 -13.32 -2.14 -7.58
N GLY A 31 -13.81 -2.63 -6.44
CA GLY A 31 -14.15 -1.80 -5.27
C GLY A 31 -13.01 -1.66 -4.25
N ARG A 32 -11.78 -1.93 -4.68
CA ARG A 32 -10.61 -1.96 -3.79
C ARG A 32 -10.25 -0.55 -3.35
N ARG A 33 -10.23 -0.31 -2.04
CA ARG A 33 -9.94 0.99 -1.42
C ARG A 33 -8.81 0.84 -0.41
N LEU A 34 -8.05 1.91 -0.17
CA LEU A 34 -7.09 1.95 0.92
C LEU A 34 -7.74 2.62 2.13
N ALA A 35 -7.91 1.87 3.22
CA ALA A 35 -8.40 2.42 4.48
C ALA A 35 -7.21 2.83 5.35
N VAL A 36 -7.10 4.12 5.63
CA VAL A 36 -6.08 4.69 6.52
C VAL A 36 -6.74 5.05 7.85
N ARG A 37 -6.18 4.56 8.95
CA ARG A 37 -6.57 4.92 10.31
C ARG A 37 -5.42 5.65 10.99
N THR A 38 -5.72 6.74 11.67
CA THR A 38 -4.72 7.59 12.30
C THR A 38 -4.97 7.67 13.81
N THR A 39 -3.90 7.73 14.57
CA THR A 39 -3.91 8.04 16.01
C THR A 39 -2.83 9.08 16.28
N GLY A 40 -3.13 10.09 17.10
CA GLY A 40 -2.24 11.24 17.32
C GLY A 40 -2.39 12.32 16.24
N ARG A 41 -1.40 13.21 16.14
CA ARG A 41 -1.44 14.39 15.25
C ARG A 41 -0.84 14.05 13.89
N ALA A 42 -1.62 13.40 13.04
CA ALA A 42 -1.21 13.13 11.67
C ALA A 42 -1.15 14.44 10.86
N VAL A 43 -0.03 14.67 10.18
CA VAL A 43 0.12 15.80 9.25
C VAL A 43 -0.02 15.33 7.80
N ALA A 44 -0.17 16.27 6.85
CA ALA A 44 -0.33 15.95 5.44
C ALA A 44 0.81 15.05 4.90
N ALA A 45 2.05 15.30 5.34
CA ALA A 45 3.20 14.47 4.98
C ALA A 45 3.04 13.00 5.40
N ASP A 46 2.49 12.74 6.60
CA ASP A 46 2.25 11.39 7.09
C ASP A 46 1.24 10.65 6.20
N ILE A 47 0.18 11.34 5.76
CA ILE A 47 -0.86 10.79 4.91
C ILE A 47 -0.31 10.47 3.51
N VAL A 48 0.51 11.35 2.95
CA VAL A 48 1.16 11.13 1.66
C VAL A 48 2.09 9.93 1.74
N LEU A 49 2.95 9.87 2.76
CA LEU A 49 3.90 8.77 2.96
C LEU A 49 3.19 7.43 3.16
N VAL A 50 2.19 7.37 4.04
CA VAL A 50 1.48 6.12 4.31
C VAL A 50 0.72 5.63 3.08
N THR A 51 0.16 6.54 2.28
CA THR A 51 -0.56 6.20 1.04
C THR A 51 0.39 5.72 -0.04
N LEU A 52 1.50 6.43 -0.26
CA LEU A 52 2.53 6.05 -1.24
C LEU A 52 3.06 4.64 -0.95
N PHE A 53 3.52 4.40 0.27
CA PHE A 53 4.13 3.11 0.63
C PHE A 53 3.14 1.96 0.79
N ALA A 54 1.87 2.25 1.06
CA ALA A 54 0.81 1.22 1.04
C ALA A 54 0.31 0.91 -0.38
N GLY A 55 0.45 1.85 -1.32
CA GLY A 55 0.12 1.68 -2.73
C GLY A 55 1.16 0.93 -3.55
N VAL A 56 2.44 0.94 -3.13
CA VAL A 56 3.49 0.15 -3.79
C VAL A 56 3.11 -1.33 -3.77
N ASP A 57 2.97 -1.91 -4.96
CA ASP A 57 2.71 -3.34 -5.10
C ASP A 57 3.94 -4.12 -4.64
N ARG A 58 3.82 -4.78 -3.49
CA ARG A 58 4.86 -5.66 -2.93
C ARG A 58 4.72 -7.09 -3.44
N ALA A 59 3.75 -7.37 -4.30
CA ALA A 59 3.62 -8.67 -4.95
C ALA A 59 4.95 -9.14 -5.56
N PRO A 60 5.73 -8.33 -6.30
CA PRO A 60 7.00 -8.75 -6.89
C PRO A 60 8.05 -9.20 -5.85
N LEU A 61 7.98 -8.67 -4.64
CA LEU A 61 8.88 -9.02 -3.53
C LEU A 61 8.49 -10.33 -2.84
N THR A 62 7.37 -10.93 -3.24
CA THR A 62 6.89 -12.23 -2.73
C THR A 62 6.88 -13.25 -3.86
N ARG A 63 7.29 -14.51 -3.60
CA ARG A 63 7.33 -15.58 -4.61
C ARG A 63 6.01 -15.69 -5.39
N SER A 64 4.87 -15.68 -4.70
CA SER A 64 3.55 -15.78 -5.33
C SER A 64 3.13 -14.53 -6.10
N GLY A 65 3.60 -13.35 -5.69
CA GLY A 65 3.24 -12.10 -6.35
C GLY A 65 4.12 -11.80 -7.57
N ALA A 66 5.38 -12.25 -7.58
CA ALA A 66 6.22 -12.26 -8.78
C ALA A 66 5.58 -13.11 -9.89
N VAL A 67 5.00 -14.27 -9.55
CA VAL A 67 4.26 -15.12 -10.49
C VAL A 67 3.03 -14.41 -11.04
N ARG A 68 2.22 -13.75 -10.19
CA ARG A 68 1.07 -12.96 -10.66
C ARG A 68 1.48 -11.76 -11.52
N ALA A 69 2.57 -11.09 -11.18
CA ALA A 69 3.09 -9.97 -11.95
C ALA A 69 3.62 -10.42 -13.32
N ALA A 70 4.28 -11.58 -13.39
CA ALA A 70 4.69 -12.19 -14.65
C ALA A 70 3.46 -12.57 -15.49
N LEU A 71 2.47 -13.23 -14.91
CA LEU A 71 1.25 -13.61 -15.61
C LEU A 71 0.50 -12.39 -16.16
N GLY A 72 0.34 -11.32 -15.36
CA GLY A 72 -0.27 -10.08 -15.81
C GLY A 72 0.47 -9.37 -16.95
N ARG A 73 1.81 -9.46 -16.97
CA ARG A 73 2.62 -8.97 -18.10
C ARG A 73 2.38 -9.80 -19.37
N PHE A 74 2.34 -11.13 -19.26
CA PHE A 74 2.05 -12.01 -20.39
C PHE A 74 0.67 -11.75 -20.98
N THR A 75 -0.37 -11.62 -20.15
CA THR A 75 -1.73 -11.35 -20.64
C THR A 75 -1.83 -9.98 -21.32
N ARG A 76 -1.08 -8.98 -20.83
CA ARG A 76 -1.04 -7.66 -21.46
C ARG A 76 -0.33 -7.68 -22.81
N LEU A 77 0.79 -8.39 -22.92
CA LEU A 77 1.51 -8.56 -24.20
C LEU A 77 0.66 -9.33 -25.22
N LEU A 78 -0.07 -10.36 -24.79
CA LEU A 78 -1.03 -11.07 -25.64
C LEU A 78 -2.17 -10.17 -26.12
N ALA A 79 -2.72 -9.33 -25.24
CA ALA A 79 -3.75 -8.36 -25.60
C ALA A 79 -3.22 -7.29 -26.58
N GLU A 80 -1.98 -6.80 -26.39
CA GLU A 80 -1.31 -5.89 -27.32
C GLU A 80 -0.99 -6.56 -28.67
N SER A 81 -0.81 -7.88 -28.72
CA SER A 81 -0.56 -8.61 -29.98
C SER A 81 -1.81 -8.92 -30.81
N GLN A 82 -3.01 -8.75 -30.23
CA GLN A 82 -4.30 -8.95 -30.90
C GLN A 82 -4.99 -7.63 -31.30
N ALA A 83 -4.30 -6.49 -31.12
CA ALA A 83 -4.73 -5.16 -31.57
C ALA A 83 -3.93 -4.73 -32.81
#